data_AF-A0AAN8CBT8-F1
#
_entry.id   AF-A0AAN8CBT8-F1
#
_cell.length_a   1.000
_cell.length_b   1.000
_cell.length_c   1.000
_cell.angle_alpha   90.00
_cell.angle_beta   90.00
_cell.angle_gamma   90.00
#
_symmetry.space_group_name_H-M   'P 1'
#
loop_
_entity.id
_entity.type
_entity.pdbx_description
1 polymer ?
#
loop_
_entity_poly.entity_id
_entity_poly.type
_entity_poly.pdbx_seq_one_letter_code
_entity_poly.pdbx_strand_id
1 'polypeptide(L)'
;MTTMMNSTSSLFLNSSSRGPPPWFQFSVCSVAPYGFIFYFGVKVFNLLVGTPCNVLVLWQIASRKSDACTSDIFIFNLAVMDAFFCLMTPIEMVNRLLLDDQRIWYFQRFAYGIKDVAPLYLVCICMDRYMAVVHPILFTGNRDNKIRFGISAVVWGLILAYALTKSILGVMSVNELFSGLILFSFALMVFCNLSVIWALRRCVSGKEEMHPVKRKAFKMVLIILAIIITNYLPPVALMPFVSYYSFVAFRCQISISVFSIMDLSCSIEPLLYITKMDRRDARCCGRCLHRRRKKEEAGKV
;
A
#
# COMPACT_ATOMS: atom_id res chain seq x y z
N MET A 1 -41.55 -32.51 43.21
CA MET A 1 -40.66 -31.97 44.26
C MET A 1 -39.46 -31.33 43.54
N THR A 2 -39.69 -30.12 43.02
CA THR A 2 -39.09 -28.85 43.48
C THR A 2 -37.67 -28.62 42.99
N THR A 3 -37.59 -27.84 41.91
CA THR A 3 -36.49 -26.96 41.51
C THR A 3 -35.89 -26.19 42.68
N MET A 4 -34.56 -26.05 42.72
CA MET A 4 -33.89 -24.84 43.21
C MET A 4 -32.63 -24.55 42.37
N MET A 5 -32.76 -23.56 41.48
CA MET A 5 -31.64 -22.78 40.95
C MET A 5 -31.17 -21.86 42.09
N ASN A 6 -29.88 -21.92 42.44
CA ASN A 6 -29.32 -21.04 43.46
C ASN A 6 -28.85 -19.73 42.81
N SER A 7 -29.52 -18.65 43.18
CA SER A 7 -29.22 -17.29 42.78
C SER A 7 -28.01 -16.75 43.55
N THR A 8 -26.91 -16.46 42.86
CA THR A 8 -25.88 -15.52 43.33
C THR A 8 -25.84 -14.32 42.38
N SER A 9 -26.92 -13.54 42.45
CA SER A 9 -26.98 -12.18 41.90
C SER A 9 -26.78 -11.19 43.04
N SER A 10 -25.60 -10.60 43.13
CA SER A 10 -25.36 -9.22 43.64
C SER A 10 -23.89 -9.05 43.99
N LEU A 11 -23.14 -8.35 43.14
CA LEU A 11 -22.02 -7.45 43.50
C LEU A 11 -21.25 -6.98 42.26
N PHE A 12 -21.92 -6.29 41.34
CA PHE A 12 -21.25 -5.37 40.39
C PHE A 12 -22.20 -4.23 40.02
N LEU A 13 -22.59 -3.44 41.02
CA LEU A 13 -23.29 -2.16 40.84
C LEU A 13 -22.47 -1.08 41.54
N ASN A 14 -21.36 -0.68 40.91
CA ASN A 14 -20.90 0.70 40.92
C ASN A 14 -19.66 0.87 40.02
N SER A 15 -19.94 1.11 38.75
CA SER A 15 -19.02 1.82 37.86
C SER A 15 -19.91 2.59 36.91
N SER A 16 -19.89 3.92 37.05
CA SER A 16 -20.52 4.89 36.15
C SER A 16 -20.38 4.44 34.69
N SER A 17 -21.49 3.94 34.13
CA SER A 17 -21.57 3.36 32.79
C SER A 17 -21.48 4.45 31.73
N ARG A 18 -20.27 4.95 31.49
CA ARG A 18 -19.91 5.36 30.12
C ARG A 18 -20.01 4.08 29.30
N GLY A 19 -21.02 4.00 28.43
CA GLY A 19 -21.16 2.90 27.48
C GLY A 19 -19.85 2.66 26.74
N PRO A 20 -19.63 1.44 26.19
CA PRO A 20 -18.43 1.16 25.42
C PRO A 20 -18.27 2.25 24.36
N PRO A 21 -17.07 2.84 24.21
CA PRO A 21 -16.92 3.97 23.29
C PRO A 21 -17.26 3.49 21.87
N PRO A 22 -17.92 4.36 21.06
CA PRO A 22 -18.55 3.98 19.80
C PRO A 22 -17.57 3.55 18.69
N TRP A 23 -16.26 3.63 18.95
CA TRP A 23 -15.21 3.27 18.00
C TRP A 23 -14.84 1.78 17.96
N PHE A 24 -15.44 0.91 18.79
CA PHE A 24 -15.19 -0.54 18.76
C PHE A 24 -16.27 -1.29 17.97
N GLN A 25 -15.90 -2.27 17.13
CA GLN A 25 -16.90 -3.07 16.39
C GLN A 25 -17.49 -4.15 17.31
N PHE A 26 -16.64 -4.65 18.21
CA PHE A 26 -17.01 -5.62 19.23
C PHE A 26 -16.72 -5.02 20.60
N SER A 27 -17.71 -5.01 21.50
CA SER A 27 -17.58 -4.45 22.84
C SER A 27 -16.46 -5.11 23.65
N VAL A 28 -16.17 -6.38 23.39
CA VAL A 28 -15.05 -7.13 24.00
C VAL A 28 -13.67 -6.57 23.66
N CYS A 29 -13.54 -5.73 22.62
CA CYS A 29 -12.28 -5.07 22.30
C CYS A 29 -11.96 -3.87 23.22
N SER A 30 -12.88 -3.47 24.11
CA SER A 30 -12.66 -2.34 25.03
C SER A 30 -11.47 -2.55 25.97
N VAL A 31 -11.12 -3.80 26.26
CA VAL A 31 -9.99 -4.18 27.11
C VAL A 31 -8.62 -3.97 26.44
N ALA A 32 -8.59 -3.81 25.11
CA ALA A 32 -7.37 -3.64 24.32
C ALA A 32 -7.48 -2.43 23.36
N PRO A 33 -7.56 -1.18 23.89
CA PRO A 33 -7.86 0.01 23.08
C PRO A 33 -6.71 0.41 22.14
N TYR A 34 -5.47 0.06 22.47
CA TYR A 34 -4.28 0.56 21.78
C TYR A 34 -4.22 0.21 20.29
N GLY A 35 -4.70 -0.98 19.89
CA GLY A 35 -4.77 -1.36 18.47
C GLY A 35 -5.68 -0.44 17.66
N PHE A 36 -6.83 -0.07 18.23
CA PHE A 36 -7.78 0.86 17.61
C PHE A 36 -7.25 2.30 17.60
N ILE A 37 -6.60 2.75 18.68
CA ILE A 37 -5.97 4.08 18.73
C ILE A 37 -4.93 4.21 17.61
N PHE A 38 -4.06 3.20 17.46
CA PHE A 38 -3.07 3.18 16.39
C PHE A 38 -3.73 3.19 15.01
N TYR A 39 -4.74 2.36 14.80
CA TYR A 39 -5.50 2.29 13.56
C TYR A 39 -6.13 3.62 13.14
N PHE A 40 -6.86 4.29 14.04
CA PHE A 40 -7.45 5.58 13.74
C PHE A 40 -6.38 6.65 13.52
N GLY A 41 -5.27 6.59 14.28
CA GLY A 41 -4.11 7.46 14.05
C GLY A 41 -3.56 7.33 12.63
N VAL A 42 -3.32 6.09 12.17
CA VAL A 42 -2.87 5.81 10.80
C VAL A 42 -3.89 6.28 9.77
N LYS A 43 -5.18 6.07 10.01
CA LYS A 43 -6.25 6.50 9.11
C LYS A 43 -6.29 8.01 8.93
N VAL A 44 -6.21 8.78 10.02
CA VAL A 44 -6.14 10.25 9.97
C VAL A 44 -4.86 10.69 9.26
N PHE A 45 -3.72 10.05 9.56
CA PHE A 45 -2.47 10.33 8.87
C PHE A 45 -2.57 10.10 7.36
N ASN A 46 -3.15 8.97 6.93
CA ASN A 46 -3.36 8.67 5.52
C ASN A 46 -4.34 9.63 4.84
N LEU A 47 -5.40 10.05 5.54
CA LEU A 47 -6.31 11.07 5.03
C LEU A 47 -5.57 12.40 4.80
N LEU A 48 -4.78 12.85 5.76
CA LEU A 48 -4.10 14.15 5.72
C LEU A 48 -2.87 14.19 4.82
N VAL A 49 -2.11 13.10 4.74
CA VAL A 49 -0.83 13.02 4.01
C VAL A 49 -0.97 12.17 2.76
N GLY A 50 -1.57 11.00 2.87
CA GLY A 50 -1.77 10.07 1.76
C GLY A 50 -2.64 10.65 0.65
N THR A 51 -3.77 11.27 0.98
CA THR A 51 -4.66 11.89 -0.02
C THR A 51 -3.95 12.95 -0.87
N PRO A 52 -3.34 14.01 -0.31
CA PRO A 52 -2.67 15.01 -1.13
C PRO A 52 -1.49 14.42 -1.90
N CYS A 53 -0.71 13.51 -1.30
CA CYS A 53 0.40 12.87 -2.01
C CYS A 53 -0.08 12.09 -3.23
N ASN A 54 -1.10 11.23 -3.09
CA ASN A 54 -1.63 10.45 -4.21
C ASN A 54 -2.29 11.33 -5.27
N VAL A 55 -3.03 12.38 -4.88
CA VAL A 55 -3.60 13.34 -5.84
C VAL A 55 -2.50 14.06 -6.62
N LEU A 56 -1.40 14.47 -5.96
CA LEU A 56 -0.25 15.05 -6.64
C LEU A 56 0.41 14.07 -7.61
N VAL A 57 0.55 12.79 -7.23
CA VAL A 57 1.05 11.74 -8.13
C VAL A 57 0.17 11.61 -9.38
N LEU A 58 -1.15 11.51 -9.19
CA LEU A 58 -2.11 11.43 -10.30
C LEU A 58 -2.01 12.65 -11.22
N TRP A 59 -1.99 13.85 -10.63
CA TRP A 59 -1.86 15.10 -11.36
C TRP A 59 -0.56 15.16 -12.17
N GLN A 60 0.57 14.80 -11.55
CA GLN A 60 1.88 14.82 -12.21
C GLN A 60 1.97 13.82 -13.36
N ILE A 61 1.38 12.63 -13.22
CA ILE A 61 1.34 11.63 -14.30
C ILE A 61 0.41 12.11 -15.42
N ALA A 62 -0.79 12.60 -15.10
CA ALA A 62 -1.78 13.06 -16.07
C ALA A 62 -1.33 14.31 -16.84
N SER A 63 -0.56 15.20 -16.20
CA SER A 63 -0.11 16.46 -16.78
C SER A 63 1.13 16.33 -17.68
N ARG A 64 1.76 15.14 -17.77
CA ARG A 64 2.95 14.92 -18.61
C ARG A 64 2.57 14.77 -20.08
N LYS A 65 2.93 15.75 -20.90
CA LYS A 65 2.59 15.82 -22.34
C LYS A 65 3.43 14.94 -23.28
N SER A 66 4.55 14.36 -22.85
CA SER A 66 5.36 13.45 -23.69
C SER A 66 6.31 12.62 -22.83
N ASP A 67 6.33 11.30 -23.07
CA ASP A 67 7.08 10.24 -22.37
C ASP A 67 6.50 9.79 -21.02
N ALA A 68 5.38 9.05 -21.08
CA ALA A 68 4.98 8.18 -19.98
C ALA A 68 6.13 7.18 -19.69
N CYS A 69 6.61 7.17 -18.45
CA CYS A 69 7.48 6.12 -17.97
C CYS A 69 6.72 4.80 -18.06
N THR A 70 7.43 3.73 -18.36
CA THR A 70 6.89 2.39 -18.49
C THR A 70 6.00 1.96 -17.31
N SER A 71 6.37 2.35 -16.10
CA SER A 71 5.65 2.02 -14.87
C SER A 71 4.57 3.03 -14.46
N ASP A 72 4.39 4.13 -15.20
CA ASP A 72 3.44 5.19 -14.81
C ASP A 72 2.00 4.69 -14.81
N ILE A 73 1.63 3.74 -15.68
CA ILE A 73 0.29 3.12 -15.67
C ILE A 73 0.03 2.42 -14.32
N PHE A 74 0.98 1.61 -13.85
CA PHE A 74 0.82 0.89 -12.59
C PHE A 74 0.83 1.84 -11.38
N ILE A 75 1.69 2.86 -11.40
CA ILE A 75 1.77 3.87 -10.33
C ILE A 75 0.49 4.70 -10.29
N PHE A 76 -0.05 5.07 -11.46
CA PHE A 76 -1.30 5.81 -11.56
C PHE A 76 -2.45 5.01 -10.94
N ASN A 77 -2.61 3.74 -11.32
CA ASN A 77 -3.68 2.90 -10.77
C ASN A 77 -3.52 2.66 -9.26
N LEU A 78 -2.28 2.47 -8.78
CA LEU A 78 -2.00 2.38 -7.35
C LEU A 78 -2.43 3.67 -6.61
N ALA A 79 -2.06 4.84 -7.14
CA ALA A 79 -2.42 6.12 -6.55
C ALA A 79 -3.94 6.38 -6.57
N VAL A 80 -4.67 5.91 -7.59
CA VAL A 80 -6.15 5.97 -7.61
C VAL A 80 -6.74 5.18 -6.44
N MET A 81 -6.28 3.95 -6.23
CA MET A 81 -6.78 3.10 -5.14
C MET A 81 -6.42 3.67 -3.77
N ASP A 82 -5.19 4.14 -3.59
CA ASP A 82 -4.75 4.71 -2.31
C ASP A 82 -5.50 6.00 -2.00
N ALA A 83 -5.70 6.90 -2.97
CA ALA A 83 -6.51 8.10 -2.78
C ALA A 83 -7.97 7.74 -2.42
N PHE A 84 -8.57 6.79 -3.13
CA PHE A 84 -9.91 6.30 -2.83
C PHE A 84 -10.02 5.73 -1.41
N PHE A 85 -9.06 4.91 -0.99
CA PHE A 85 -9.01 4.32 0.34
C PHE A 85 -8.83 5.39 1.44
N CYS A 86 -7.98 6.39 1.20
CA CYS A 86 -7.79 7.50 2.13
C CYS A 86 -9.09 8.31 2.31
N LEU A 87 -9.78 8.63 1.20
CA LEU A 87 -11.05 9.35 1.19
C LEU A 87 -12.22 8.58 1.83
N MET A 88 -12.13 7.26 1.95
CA MET A 88 -13.12 6.46 2.69
C MET A 88 -13.06 6.63 4.20
N THR A 89 -11.94 7.13 4.75
CA THR A 89 -11.76 7.34 6.19
C THR A 89 -12.88 8.15 6.85
N PRO A 90 -13.27 9.35 6.37
CA PRO A 90 -14.36 10.10 6.99
C PRO A 90 -15.70 9.37 6.94
N ILE A 91 -16.00 8.69 5.83
CA ILE A 91 -17.21 7.87 5.67
C ILE A 91 -17.21 6.74 6.69
N GLU A 92 -16.06 6.12 6.92
CA GLU A 92 -15.88 5.12 7.96
C GLU A 92 -16.16 5.65 9.36
N MET A 93 -15.54 6.78 9.71
CA MET A 93 -15.71 7.37 11.04
C MET A 93 -17.16 7.78 11.30
N VAL A 94 -17.82 8.43 10.33
CA VAL A 94 -19.22 8.86 10.46
C VAL A 94 -20.13 7.65 10.62
N ASN A 95 -19.97 6.61 9.78
CA ASN A 95 -20.82 5.43 9.89
C ASN A 95 -20.66 4.74 11.25
N ARG A 96 -19.42 4.64 11.71
CA ARG A 96 -19.08 3.95 12.94
C ARG A 96 -19.55 4.68 14.20
N LEU A 97 -19.55 6.01 14.18
CA LEU A 97 -19.87 6.84 15.35
C LEU A 97 -21.33 7.28 15.41
N LEU A 98 -21.99 7.44 14.26
CA LEU A 98 -23.29 8.12 14.17
C LEU A 98 -24.38 7.31 13.47
N LEU A 99 -24.09 6.63 12.37
CA LEU A 99 -25.13 6.08 11.47
C LEU A 99 -25.43 4.60 11.70
N ASP A 100 -24.39 3.78 11.89
CA ASP A 100 -24.43 2.31 11.91
C ASP A 100 -25.23 1.69 10.74
N ASP A 101 -25.13 2.27 9.53
CA ASP A 101 -25.84 1.78 8.35
C ASP A 101 -25.11 0.58 7.72
N GLN A 102 -25.84 -0.53 7.57
CA GLN A 102 -25.32 -1.78 6.99
C GLN A 102 -24.81 -1.61 5.56
N ARG A 103 -25.44 -0.77 4.73
CA ARG A 103 -25.02 -0.52 3.35
C ARG A 103 -23.65 0.14 3.30
N ILE A 104 -23.38 1.05 4.25
CA ILE A 104 -22.08 1.69 4.36
C ILE A 104 -21.03 0.67 4.84
N TRP A 105 -21.38 -0.27 5.74
CA TRP A 105 -20.49 -1.37 6.11
C TRP A 105 -20.13 -2.28 4.91
N TYR A 106 -21.09 -2.60 4.03
CA TYR A 106 -20.82 -3.34 2.79
C TYR A 106 -19.86 -2.59 1.87
N PHE A 107 -20.09 -1.29 1.70
CA PHE A 107 -19.26 -0.44 0.85
C PHE A 107 -17.85 -0.25 1.41
N GLN A 108 -17.71 -0.14 2.74
CA GLN A 108 -16.40 -0.14 3.39
C GLN A 108 -15.65 -1.44 3.14
N ARG A 109 -16.30 -2.61 3.33
CA ARG A 109 -15.67 -3.92 3.05
C ARG A 109 -15.18 -4.01 1.61
N PHE A 110 -15.93 -3.45 0.66
CA PHE A 110 -15.51 -3.34 -0.74
C PHE A 110 -14.25 -2.47 -0.87
N ALA A 111 -14.22 -1.28 -0.26
CA ALA A 111 -13.05 -0.39 -0.29
C ALA A 111 -11.80 -1.03 0.34
N TYR A 112 -11.96 -1.75 1.47
CA TYR A 112 -10.87 -2.55 2.05
C TYR A 112 -10.42 -3.67 1.11
N GLY A 113 -11.35 -4.34 0.44
CA GLY A 113 -11.02 -5.38 -0.52
C GLY A 113 -10.21 -4.86 -1.71
N ILE A 114 -10.48 -3.63 -2.16
CA ILE A 114 -9.65 -2.97 -3.18
C ILE A 114 -8.21 -2.82 -2.66
N LYS A 115 -8.07 -2.30 -1.43
CA LYS A 115 -6.75 -2.05 -0.83
C LYS A 115 -5.94 -3.32 -0.55
N ASP A 116 -6.60 -4.40 -0.12
CA ASP A 116 -5.97 -5.69 0.18
C ASP A 116 -5.20 -6.25 -1.03
N VAL A 117 -5.71 -6.00 -2.24
CA VAL A 117 -5.16 -6.52 -3.50
C VAL A 117 -4.24 -5.51 -4.20
N ALA A 118 -4.16 -4.28 -3.69
CA ALA A 118 -3.24 -3.25 -4.20
C ALA A 118 -1.75 -3.68 -4.31
N PRO A 119 -1.21 -4.59 -3.46
CA PRO A 119 0.16 -5.10 -3.61
C PRO A 119 0.46 -5.72 -4.97
N LEU A 120 -0.54 -6.17 -5.74
CA LEU A 120 -0.33 -6.64 -7.12
C LEU A 120 0.25 -5.54 -8.01
N TYR A 121 -0.17 -4.28 -7.85
CA TYR A 121 0.41 -3.18 -8.61
C TYR A 121 1.86 -2.89 -8.19
N LEU A 122 2.19 -3.07 -6.90
CA LEU A 122 3.57 -2.98 -6.43
C LEU A 122 4.45 -4.09 -7.01
N VAL A 123 3.92 -5.31 -7.13
CA VAL A 123 4.58 -6.41 -7.84
C VAL A 123 4.84 -6.03 -9.29
N CYS A 124 3.83 -5.51 -10.00
CA CYS A 124 3.98 -5.05 -11.38
C CYS A 124 5.07 -3.96 -11.51
N ILE A 125 5.10 -2.99 -10.59
CA ILE A 125 6.13 -1.94 -10.56
C ILE A 125 7.52 -2.54 -10.29
N CYS A 126 7.65 -3.47 -9.34
CA CYS A 126 8.92 -4.12 -9.03
C CYS A 126 9.43 -4.97 -10.20
N MET A 127 8.53 -5.71 -10.87
CA MET A 127 8.83 -6.49 -12.07
C MET A 127 9.26 -5.61 -13.24
N ASP A 128 8.57 -4.49 -13.52
CA ASP A 128 8.96 -3.55 -14.58
C ASP A 128 10.38 -3.01 -14.35
N ARG A 129 10.73 -2.73 -13.08
CA ARG A 129 12.08 -2.28 -12.70
C ARG A 129 13.12 -3.40 -12.79
N TYR A 130 12.76 -4.62 -12.41
CA TYR A 130 13.60 -5.80 -12.56
C TYR A 130 13.94 -6.04 -14.03
N MET A 131 12.93 -6.09 -14.90
CA MET A 131 13.11 -6.28 -16.34
C MET A 131 13.99 -5.18 -16.95
N ALA A 132 13.78 -3.91 -16.57
CA ALA A 132 14.57 -2.79 -17.06
C ALA A 132 16.07 -2.86 -16.71
N VAL A 133 16.40 -3.44 -15.55
CA VAL A 133 17.78 -3.49 -15.05
C VAL A 133 18.49 -4.79 -15.41
N VAL A 134 17.80 -5.92 -15.29
CA VAL A 134 18.38 -7.26 -15.47
C VAL A 134 18.30 -7.72 -16.92
N HIS A 135 17.22 -7.35 -17.63
CA HIS A 135 16.95 -7.78 -19.00
C HIS A 135 16.69 -6.59 -19.95
N PRO A 136 17.67 -5.67 -20.10
CA PRO A 136 17.45 -4.40 -20.81
C PRO A 136 17.10 -4.56 -22.31
N ILE A 137 17.57 -5.64 -22.95
CA ILE A 137 17.28 -5.92 -24.37
C ILE A 137 15.80 -6.28 -24.56
N LEU A 138 15.28 -7.19 -23.73
CA LEU A 138 13.86 -7.54 -23.72
C LEU A 138 12.98 -6.36 -23.33
N PHE A 139 13.44 -5.53 -22.38
CA PHE A 139 12.71 -4.34 -21.94
C PHE A 139 12.61 -3.25 -23.01
N THR A 140 13.65 -3.11 -23.85
CA THR A 140 13.67 -2.14 -24.95
C THR A 140 12.73 -2.56 -26.09
N GLY A 141 12.60 -3.87 -26.34
CA GLY A 141 11.62 -4.42 -27.29
C GLY A 141 10.18 -4.43 -26.76
N ASN A 142 9.98 -4.64 -25.45
CA ASN A 142 8.66 -4.76 -24.81
C ASN A 142 8.11 -3.43 -24.26
N ARG A 143 8.40 -2.32 -24.95
CA ARG A 143 7.97 -0.98 -24.53
C ARG A 143 6.50 -0.68 -24.87
N ASP A 144 5.73 -1.70 -25.27
CA ASP A 144 4.35 -1.55 -25.67
C ASP A 144 3.44 -1.28 -24.46
N ASN A 145 2.89 -0.08 -24.43
CA ASN A 145 1.92 0.34 -23.42
C ASN A 145 0.65 -0.52 -23.47
N LYS A 146 0.34 -1.19 -24.61
CA LYS A 146 -0.81 -2.09 -24.74
C LYS A 146 -0.72 -3.29 -23.80
N ILE A 147 0.46 -3.90 -23.67
CA ILE A 147 0.66 -5.06 -22.77
C ILE A 147 0.45 -4.63 -21.33
N ARG A 148 1.00 -3.48 -20.93
CA ARG A 148 0.83 -2.96 -19.56
C ARG A 148 -0.60 -2.56 -19.27
N PHE A 149 -1.31 -2.01 -20.25
CA PHE A 149 -2.74 -1.75 -20.13
C PHE A 149 -3.53 -3.05 -19.94
N GLY A 150 -3.22 -4.09 -20.73
CA GLY A 150 -3.80 -5.42 -20.57
C GLY A 150 -3.55 -6.02 -19.18
N ILE A 151 -2.30 -5.98 -18.70
CA ILE A 151 -1.95 -6.41 -17.34
C ILE A 151 -2.74 -5.61 -16.30
N SER A 152 -2.81 -4.29 -16.43
CA SER A 152 -3.55 -3.44 -15.51
C SER A 152 -5.05 -3.76 -15.51
N ALA A 153 -5.64 -4.05 -16.66
CA ALA A 153 -7.04 -4.46 -16.77
C ALA A 153 -7.30 -5.81 -16.07
N VAL A 154 -6.40 -6.79 -16.24
CA VAL A 154 -6.47 -8.08 -15.53
C VAL A 154 -6.35 -7.87 -14.02
N VAL A 155 -5.39 -7.07 -13.57
CA VAL A 155 -5.20 -6.75 -12.15
C VAL A 155 -6.44 -6.07 -11.56
N TRP A 156 -7.04 -5.11 -12.27
CA TRP A 156 -8.32 -4.52 -11.87
C TRP A 156 -9.45 -5.55 -11.78
N GLY A 157 -9.55 -6.47 -12.74
CA GLY A 157 -10.53 -7.56 -12.68
C GLY A 157 -10.39 -8.41 -11.42
N LEU A 158 -9.15 -8.77 -11.06
CA LEU A 158 -8.85 -9.51 -9.83
C LEU A 158 -9.20 -8.70 -8.57
N ILE A 159 -8.85 -7.41 -8.54
CA ILE A 159 -9.16 -6.49 -7.44
C ILE A 159 -10.66 -6.39 -7.24
N LEU A 160 -11.43 -6.15 -8.31
CA LEU A 160 -12.88 -6.00 -8.23
C LEU A 160 -13.56 -7.30 -7.81
N ALA A 161 -13.14 -8.45 -8.38
CA ALA A 161 -13.68 -9.75 -8.01
C ALA A 161 -13.43 -10.05 -6.51
N TYR A 162 -12.22 -9.81 -6.03
CA TYR A 162 -11.88 -9.98 -4.62
C TYR A 162 -12.68 -9.02 -3.72
N ALA A 163 -12.75 -7.74 -4.09
CA ALA A 163 -13.44 -6.72 -3.32
C ALA A 163 -14.95 -6.98 -3.22
N LEU A 164 -15.59 -7.41 -4.30
CA LEU A 164 -16.99 -7.81 -4.32
C LEU A 164 -17.23 -9.05 -3.46
N THR A 165 -16.37 -10.07 -3.59
CA THR A 165 -16.42 -11.29 -2.78
C THR A 165 -16.34 -10.95 -1.28
N LYS A 166 -15.35 -10.14 -0.89
CA LYS A 166 -15.16 -9.67 0.49
C LYS A 166 -16.36 -8.87 1.01
N SER A 167 -16.96 -8.04 0.15
CA SER A 167 -18.13 -7.24 0.50
C SER A 167 -19.34 -8.13 0.80
N ILE A 168 -19.67 -9.06 -0.11
CA ILE A 168 -20.89 -9.87 -0.06
C ILE A 168 -20.78 -11.05 0.92
N LEU A 169 -19.71 -11.87 0.80
CA LEU A 169 -19.50 -13.08 1.59
C LEU A 169 -18.81 -12.80 2.93
N GLY A 170 -18.33 -11.57 3.13
CA GLY A 170 -17.68 -11.13 4.36
C GLY A 170 -16.20 -11.52 4.45
N VAL A 171 -15.52 -10.93 5.43
CA VAL A 171 -14.06 -10.96 5.56
C VAL A 171 -13.49 -12.36 5.68
N MET A 172 -14.16 -13.26 6.41
CA MET A 172 -13.64 -14.61 6.67
C MET A 172 -13.54 -15.48 5.41
N SER A 173 -14.42 -15.25 4.43
CA SER A 173 -14.46 -16.02 3.18
C SER A 173 -13.22 -15.85 2.31
N VAL A 174 -12.51 -14.71 2.45
CA VAL A 174 -11.39 -14.33 1.60
C VAL A 174 -10.03 -14.35 2.32
N ASN A 175 -9.99 -14.79 3.58
CA ASN A 175 -8.79 -14.77 4.42
C ASN A 175 -7.65 -15.62 3.84
N GLU A 176 -7.94 -16.85 3.43
CA GLU A 176 -6.92 -17.75 2.85
C GLU A 176 -6.38 -17.20 1.53
N LEU A 177 -7.27 -16.68 0.68
CA LEU A 177 -6.89 -16.03 -0.57
C LEU A 177 -6.02 -14.80 -0.33
N PHE A 178 -6.36 -13.98 0.67
CA PHE A 178 -5.56 -12.84 1.08
C PHE A 178 -4.17 -13.26 1.55
N SER A 179 -4.09 -14.27 2.42
CA SER A 179 -2.83 -14.80 2.96
C SER A 179 -1.92 -15.32 1.83
N GLY A 180 -2.48 -16.08 0.89
CA GLY A 180 -1.75 -16.54 -0.30
C GLY A 180 -1.28 -15.39 -1.19
N LEU A 181 -2.15 -14.40 -1.44
CA LEU A 181 -1.85 -13.24 -2.27
C LEU A 181 -0.74 -12.37 -1.68
N ILE A 182 -0.81 -12.10 -0.37
CA ILE A 182 0.16 -11.24 0.31
C ILE A 182 1.53 -11.93 0.40
N LEU A 183 1.55 -13.24 0.67
CA LEU A 183 2.78 -14.04 0.66
C LEU A 183 3.43 -14.05 -0.72
N PHE A 184 2.65 -14.35 -1.76
CA PHE A 184 3.12 -14.35 -3.14
C PHE A 184 3.67 -12.98 -3.55
N SER A 185 2.92 -11.92 -3.27
CA SER A 185 3.31 -10.55 -3.59
C SER A 185 4.60 -10.15 -2.86
N PHE A 186 4.68 -10.46 -1.57
CA PHE A 186 5.87 -10.20 -0.76
C PHE A 186 7.11 -10.92 -1.29
N ALA A 187 7.00 -12.21 -1.58
CA ALA A 187 8.11 -13.01 -2.10
C ALA A 187 8.63 -12.45 -3.44
N LEU A 188 7.73 -12.12 -4.37
CA LEU A 188 8.10 -11.53 -5.66
C LEU A 188 8.70 -10.14 -5.50
N MET A 189 8.13 -9.28 -4.66
CA MET A 189 8.67 -7.95 -4.41
C MET A 189 10.09 -8.02 -3.84
N VAL A 190 10.34 -8.89 -2.85
CA VAL A 190 11.68 -9.08 -2.27
C VAL A 190 12.65 -9.62 -3.33
N PHE A 191 12.26 -10.67 -4.06
CA PHE A 191 13.09 -11.26 -5.12
C PHE A 191 13.49 -10.23 -6.19
N CYS A 192 12.53 -9.45 -6.68
CA CYS A 192 12.77 -8.42 -7.70
C CYS A 192 13.75 -7.36 -7.18
N ASN A 193 13.53 -6.84 -5.98
CA ASN A 193 14.36 -5.78 -5.41
C ASN A 193 15.78 -6.29 -5.10
N LEU A 194 15.93 -7.51 -4.57
CA LEU A 194 17.24 -8.13 -4.34
C LEU A 194 18.00 -8.37 -5.65
N SER A 195 17.29 -8.80 -6.71
CA SER A 195 17.89 -8.99 -8.02
C SER A 195 18.37 -7.67 -8.64
N VAL A 196 17.60 -6.59 -8.51
CA VAL A 196 18.01 -5.24 -8.94
C VAL A 196 19.23 -4.77 -8.14
N ILE A 197 19.25 -4.96 -6.83
CA ILE A 197 20.40 -4.64 -5.96
C ILE A 197 21.64 -5.42 -6.42
N TRP A 198 21.50 -6.71 -6.68
CA TRP A 198 22.59 -7.58 -7.13
C TRP A 198 23.14 -7.15 -8.50
N ALA A 199 22.26 -6.89 -9.47
CA ALA A 199 22.66 -6.39 -10.79
C ALA A 199 23.38 -5.04 -10.69
N LEU A 200 22.87 -4.11 -9.88
CA LEU A 200 23.52 -2.81 -9.64
C LEU A 200 24.90 -2.96 -8.98
N ARG A 201 25.07 -3.89 -8.04
CA ARG A 201 26.37 -4.19 -7.42
C ARG A 201 27.35 -4.81 -8.41
N ARG A 202 26.90 -5.76 -9.23
CA ARG A 202 27.75 -6.42 -10.24
C ARG A 202 28.29 -5.42 -11.26
N CYS A 203 27.52 -4.40 -11.62
CA CYS A 203 27.97 -3.32 -12.50
C CYS A 203 29.01 -2.35 -11.87
N VAL A 204 29.39 -2.56 -10.62
CA VAL A 204 30.30 -1.71 -9.83
C VAL A 204 31.54 -2.50 -9.38
N SER A 205 31.41 -3.83 -9.20
CA SER A 205 32.55 -4.73 -9.02
C SER A 205 33.60 -4.49 -10.11
N GLY A 206 34.76 -3.94 -9.73
CA GLY A 206 35.87 -3.62 -10.63
C GLY A 206 36.12 -2.13 -10.90
N LYS A 207 35.36 -1.20 -10.28
CA LYS A 207 35.66 0.24 -10.29
C LYS A 207 35.69 0.77 -8.86
N GLU A 208 36.74 1.52 -8.49
CA GLU A 208 36.95 2.03 -7.12
C GLU A 208 35.83 2.95 -6.62
N GLU A 209 35.09 3.61 -7.51
CA GLU A 209 33.97 4.48 -7.13
C GLU A 209 32.68 4.23 -7.91
N MET A 210 31.58 4.13 -7.16
CA MET A 210 30.23 4.03 -7.71
C MET A 210 29.76 5.41 -8.19
N HIS A 211 29.68 5.58 -9.52
CA HIS A 211 29.17 6.81 -10.15
C HIS A 211 27.89 7.32 -9.45
N PRO A 212 27.75 8.64 -9.19
CA PRO A 212 26.73 9.20 -8.29
C PRO A 212 25.29 8.81 -8.66
N VAL A 213 25.01 8.63 -9.96
CA VAL A 213 23.69 8.18 -10.44
C VAL A 213 23.37 6.74 -10.01
N LYS A 214 24.33 5.82 -10.10
CA LYS A 214 24.17 4.42 -9.67
C LYS A 214 24.06 4.32 -8.15
N ARG A 215 24.86 5.10 -7.40
CA ARG A 215 24.79 5.18 -5.93
C ARG A 215 23.40 5.61 -5.45
N LYS A 216 22.81 6.59 -6.14
CA LYS A 216 21.47 7.07 -5.84
C LYS A 216 20.38 6.04 -6.17
N ALA A 217 20.48 5.36 -7.31
CA ALA A 217 19.55 4.29 -7.68
C ALA A 217 19.59 3.13 -6.68
N PHE A 218 20.79 2.72 -6.28
CA PHE A 218 21.01 1.68 -5.26
C PHE A 218 20.38 2.05 -3.91
N LYS A 219 20.66 3.26 -3.39
CA LYS A 219 20.03 3.75 -2.14
C LYS A 219 18.51 3.76 -2.25
N MET A 220 17.95 4.17 -3.39
CA MET A 220 16.51 4.20 -3.59
C MET A 220 15.89 2.80 -3.52
N VAL A 221 16.50 1.79 -4.16
CA VAL A 221 15.98 0.41 -4.14
C VAL A 221 16.09 -0.19 -2.74
N LEU A 222 17.14 0.12 -1.98
CA LEU A 222 17.23 -0.28 -0.57
C LEU A 222 16.12 0.32 0.29
N ILE A 223 15.80 1.61 0.11
CA ILE A 223 14.69 2.25 0.83
C ILE A 223 13.37 1.55 0.51
N ILE A 224 13.12 1.24 -0.77
CA ILE A 224 11.92 0.51 -1.20
C ILE A 224 11.86 -0.88 -0.56
N LEU A 225 12.96 -1.63 -0.58
CA LEU A 225 13.02 -2.94 0.05
C LEU A 225 12.75 -2.87 1.55
N ALA A 226 13.29 -1.86 2.24
CA ALA A 226 13.02 -1.66 3.66
C ALA A 226 11.53 -1.40 3.92
N ILE A 227 10.88 -0.57 3.11
CA ILE A 227 9.43 -0.29 3.23
C ILE A 227 8.61 -1.56 2.98
N ILE A 228 8.97 -2.34 1.95
CA ILE A 228 8.28 -3.60 1.66
C ILE A 228 8.37 -4.54 2.87
N ILE A 229 9.56 -4.68 3.46
CA ILE A 229 9.76 -5.53 4.63
C ILE A 229 8.95 -5.00 5.81
N THR A 230 9.03 -3.71 6.13
CA THR A 230 8.29 -3.13 7.27
C THR A 230 6.78 -3.25 7.12
N ASN A 231 6.24 -3.04 5.91
CA ASN A 231 4.79 -3.01 5.70
C ASN A 231 4.16 -4.39 5.48
N TYR A 232 4.88 -5.31 4.81
CA TYR A 232 4.31 -6.59 4.36
C TYR A 232 4.84 -7.82 5.09
N LEU A 233 5.97 -7.72 5.80
CA LEU A 233 6.41 -8.83 6.66
C LEU A 233 5.44 -9.10 7.82
N PRO A 234 4.88 -8.09 8.53
CA PRO A 234 3.94 -8.35 9.62
C PRO A 234 2.71 -9.17 9.22
N PRO A 235 1.96 -8.86 8.13
CA PRO A 235 0.83 -9.70 7.71
C PRO A 235 1.26 -11.10 7.30
N VAL A 236 2.38 -11.25 6.59
CA VAL A 236 2.90 -12.57 6.19
C VAL A 236 3.30 -13.42 7.41
N ALA A 237 3.89 -12.80 8.43
CA ALA A 237 4.40 -13.51 9.60
C ALA A 237 3.32 -13.82 10.65
N LEU A 238 2.24 -13.05 10.72
CA LEU A 238 1.26 -13.14 11.82
C LEU A 238 -0.10 -13.69 11.39
N MET A 239 -0.54 -13.47 10.15
CA MET A 239 -1.86 -13.93 9.70
C MET A 239 -2.00 -15.46 9.61
N PRO A 240 -0.99 -16.24 9.13
CA PRO A 240 -1.10 -17.70 9.06
C PRO A 240 -1.25 -18.39 10.42
N PHE A 241 -0.81 -17.75 11.51
CA PHE A 241 -0.82 -18.32 12.85
C PHE A 241 -2.06 -17.92 13.66
N VAL A 242 -3.15 -17.52 13.00
CA VAL A 242 -4.40 -17.09 13.64
C VAL A 242 -4.92 -18.07 14.69
N SER A 243 -4.75 -19.38 14.47
CA SER A 243 -5.21 -20.44 15.37
C SER A 243 -4.52 -20.45 16.74
N TYR A 244 -3.33 -19.84 16.86
CA TYR A 244 -2.58 -19.77 18.11
C TYR A 244 -3.00 -18.59 19.00
N TYR A 245 -3.77 -17.64 18.46
CA TYR A 245 -4.14 -16.43 19.17
C TYR A 245 -5.58 -16.51 19.70
N SER A 246 -5.81 -15.92 20.87
CA SER A 246 -7.19 -15.70 21.35
C SER A 246 -7.93 -14.72 20.44
N PHE A 247 -9.27 -14.79 20.44
CA PHE A 247 -10.10 -13.89 19.65
C PHE A 247 -9.76 -12.41 19.87
N VAL A 248 -9.59 -11.99 21.13
CA VAL A 248 -9.27 -10.61 21.50
C VAL A 248 -7.87 -10.23 21.01
N ALA A 249 -6.86 -11.07 21.26
CA ALA A 249 -5.50 -10.80 20.82
C ALA A 249 -5.41 -10.65 19.30
N PHE A 250 -6.06 -11.56 18.56
CA PHE A 250 -6.02 -11.53 17.10
C PHE A 250 -6.85 -10.37 16.53
N ARG A 251 -8.13 -10.27 16.87
CA ARG A 251 -9.07 -9.32 16.22
C ARG A 251 -8.92 -7.89 16.72
N CYS A 252 -8.68 -7.69 18.02
CA CYS A 252 -8.69 -6.36 18.62
C CYS A 252 -7.29 -5.72 18.64
N GLN A 253 -6.22 -6.50 18.47
CA GLN A 253 -4.85 -5.99 18.58
C GLN A 253 -3.98 -6.35 17.38
N ILE A 254 -3.75 -7.64 17.09
CA ILE A 254 -2.79 -8.06 16.05
C ILE A 254 -3.28 -7.66 14.66
N SER A 255 -4.46 -8.15 14.26
CA SER A 255 -5.01 -7.95 12.91
C SER A 255 -5.13 -6.47 12.59
N ILE A 256 -5.73 -5.69 13.49
CA ILE A 256 -5.93 -4.26 13.29
C ILE A 256 -4.60 -3.49 13.19
N SER A 257 -3.61 -3.81 14.03
CA SER A 257 -2.29 -3.14 13.99
C SER A 257 -1.50 -3.52 12.74
N VAL A 258 -1.55 -4.79 12.35
CA VAL A 258 -0.88 -5.30 11.16
C VAL A 258 -1.44 -4.67 9.88
N PHE A 259 -2.77 -4.61 9.75
CA PHE A 259 -3.40 -3.92 8.63
C PHE A 259 -3.09 -2.42 8.64
N SER A 260 -3.05 -1.79 9.81
CA SER A 260 -2.65 -0.38 9.92
C SER A 260 -1.21 -0.14 9.45
N ILE A 261 -0.26 -1.01 9.82
CA ILE A 261 1.12 -0.94 9.33
C ILE A 261 1.16 -1.09 7.80
N MET A 262 0.42 -2.06 7.27
CA MET A 262 0.32 -2.26 5.83
C MET A 262 -0.25 -1.02 5.13
N ASP A 263 -1.23 -0.33 5.73
CA ASP A 263 -1.88 0.85 5.19
C ASP A 263 -1.01 2.12 5.23
N LEU A 264 0.08 2.16 6.01
CA LEU A 264 1.04 3.27 5.94
C LEU A 264 1.69 3.40 4.54
N SER A 265 1.67 2.31 3.75
CA SER A 265 2.07 2.32 2.33
C SER A 265 1.39 3.43 1.53
N CYS A 266 0.11 3.71 1.79
CA CYS A 266 -0.67 4.74 1.08
C CYS A 266 -0.04 6.14 1.13
N SER A 267 0.76 6.43 2.16
CA SER A 267 1.42 7.72 2.33
C SER A 267 2.91 7.65 1.99
N ILE A 268 3.58 6.58 2.40
CA ILE A 268 5.04 6.45 2.26
C ILE A 268 5.45 6.29 0.79
N GLU A 269 4.74 5.49 0.02
CA GLU A 269 5.06 5.18 -1.38
C GLU A 269 4.92 6.37 -2.33
N PRO A 270 3.82 7.15 -2.31
CA PRO A 270 3.71 8.33 -3.17
C PRO A 270 4.71 9.43 -2.78
N LEU A 271 5.05 9.60 -1.50
CA LEU A 271 6.13 10.52 -1.07
C LEU A 271 7.47 10.15 -1.72
N LEU A 272 7.81 8.85 -1.75
CA LEU A 272 9.01 8.39 -2.44
C LEU A 272 8.96 8.60 -3.95
N TYR A 273 7.78 8.50 -4.55
CA TYR A 273 7.60 8.75 -5.98
C TYR A 273 7.78 10.24 -6.31
N ILE A 274 7.13 11.15 -5.57
CA ILE A 274 7.24 12.61 -5.75
C ILE A 274 8.70 13.05 -5.60
N THR A 275 9.39 12.63 -4.53
CA THR A 275 10.81 12.98 -4.31
C THR A 275 11.74 12.46 -5.40
N LYS A 276 11.34 11.45 -6.17
CA LYS A 276 12.06 10.96 -7.35
C LYS A 276 11.75 11.79 -8.61
N MET A 277 10.50 12.22 -8.78
CA MET A 277 10.03 12.96 -9.96
C MET A 277 10.56 14.39 -10.03
N ASP A 278 10.55 15.14 -8.93
CA ASP A 278 11.14 16.49 -8.87
C ASP A 278 12.58 16.50 -9.35
N ARG A 279 13.29 15.40 -9.12
CA ARG A 279 14.68 15.20 -9.57
C ARG A 279 14.80 14.83 -11.05
N ARG A 280 13.78 14.26 -11.68
CA ARG A 280 13.75 14.06 -13.14
C ARG A 280 13.50 15.39 -13.84
N ASP A 281 12.59 16.21 -13.33
CA ASP A 281 12.26 17.50 -13.91
C ASP A 281 13.42 18.51 -13.73
N ALA A 282 14.13 18.49 -12.60
CA ALA A 282 15.39 19.23 -12.41
C ALA A 282 16.52 18.80 -13.39
N ARG A 283 16.61 17.50 -13.71
CA ARG A 283 17.61 16.99 -14.67
C ARG A 283 17.22 17.22 -16.14
N CYS A 284 15.93 17.28 -16.45
CA CYS A 284 15.44 17.70 -17.77
C CYS A 284 15.64 19.20 -17.99
N CYS A 285 15.43 20.03 -16.97
CA CYS A 285 15.79 21.46 -17.00
C CYS A 285 17.30 21.65 -17.21
N GLY A 286 18.14 20.92 -16.47
CA GLY A 286 19.60 20.98 -16.66
C GLY A 286 20.07 20.54 -18.06
N ARG A 287 19.42 19.52 -18.66
CA ARG A 287 19.71 19.09 -20.04
C ARG A 287 19.21 20.07 -21.11
N CYS A 288 18.07 20.73 -20.88
CA CYS A 288 17.56 21.78 -21.78
C CYS A 288 18.42 23.04 -21.73
N LEU A 289 18.88 23.46 -20.55
CA LEU A 289 19.83 24.56 -20.39
C LEU A 289 21.18 24.24 -21.04
N HIS A 290 21.70 23.01 -20.87
CA HIS A 290 22.95 22.61 -21.49
C HIS A 290 22.85 22.50 -23.03
N ARG A 291 21.70 22.07 -23.58
CA ARG A 291 21.43 22.08 -25.03
C ARG A 291 21.25 23.48 -25.60
N ARG A 292 20.66 24.43 -24.86
CA ARG A 292 20.59 25.84 -25.27
C ARG A 292 21.98 26.49 -25.30
N ARG A 293 22.78 26.28 -24.26
CA ARG A 293 24.15 26.84 -24.17
C ARG A 293 25.08 26.32 -25.27
N LYS A 294 25.00 25.02 -25.62
CA LYS A 294 25.72 24.45 -26.78
C LYS A 294 25.25 24.98 -28.14
N LYS A 295 23.98 25.37 -28.28
CA LYS A 295 23.48 25.99 -29.53
C LYS A 295 23.92 27.45 -29.67
N GLU A 296 24.02 28.18 -28.57
CA GLU A 296 24.53 29.57 -28.55
C GLU A 296 26.05 29.63 -28.79
N GLU A 297 26.80 28.63 -28.34
CA GLU A 297 28.24 28.50 -28.60
C GLU A 297 28.55 28.02 -30.03
N ALA A 298 27.70 27.17 -30.63
CA ALA A 298 27.86 26.68 -32.01
C ALA A 298 27.36 27.65 -33.09
N GLY A 299 26.65 28.72 -32.72
CA GLY A 299 26.19 29.77 -33.63
C GLY A 299 27.10 31.01 -33.70
N LYS A 300 28.28 30.95 -33.08
CA LYS A 300 29.28 32.04 -33.05
C LYS A 300 30.58 31.72 -33.82
N VAL A 301 30.55 30.73 -34.71
CA VAL A 301 31.66 30.42 -35.64
C VAL A 301 31.21 30.74 -37.05
#